data_AF-A0A519SU00-F1
#
_entry.id   AF-A0A519SU00-F1
#
_cell.length_a   1.000
_cell.length_b   1.000
_cell.length_c   1.000
_cell.angle_alpha   90.00
_cell.angle_beta   90.00
_cell.angle_gamma   90.00
#
_symmetry.space_group_name_H-M   'P 1'
#
loop_
_entity.id
_entity.type
_entity.pdbx_description
1 polymer ?
#
loop_
_entity_poly.entity_id
_entity_poly.type
_entity_poly.pdbx_seq_one_letter_code
_entity_poly.pdbx_strand_id
1 'polypeptide(L)' 'TGTDTDAFAYSGSGVAAALISLPLKYMHTTVETVHKDDVQNVINLIYETIVRIEDGQDFRYFS' A
#
# COMPACT_ATOMS: atom_id res chain seq x y z
N THR A 1 -2.00 -6.35 11.98
CA THR A 1 -0.64 -5.79 11.81
C THR A 1 -0.55 -4.53 12.67
N GLY A 2 0.66 -4.06 12.98
CA GLY A 2 0.89 -2.80 13.72
C GLY A 2 1.61 -1.79 12.84
N THR A 3 1.27 -1.79 11.55
CA THR A 3 1.94 -0.96 10.55
C THR A 3 1.39 0.46 10.59
N ASP A 4 2.13 1.42 10.05
CA ASP A 4 1.69 2.81 10.02
C ASP A 4 0.33 2.98 9.30
N THR A 5 0.05 2.15 8.29
CA THR A 5 -1.26 2.15 7.60
C THR A 5 -2.41 1.81 8.54
N ASP A 6 -2.21 0.87 9.47
CA ASP A 6 -3.23 0.57 10.48
C ASP A 6 -3.50 1.82 11.33
N ALA A 7 -2.44 2.50 11.78
CA ALA A 7 -2.58 3.75 12.54
C ALA A 7 -3.26 4.88 11.74
N PHE A 8 -3.01 4.98 10.43
CA PHE A 8 -3.72 5.93 9.56
C PHE A 8 -5.19 5.58 9.39
N ALA A 9 -5.52 4.31 9.18
CA ALA A 9 -6.90 3.84 9.06
C ALA A 9 -7.71 4.07 10.34
N TYR A 10 -7.09 3.88 11.51
CA TYR A 10 -7.71 4.12 12.83
C TYR A 10 -7.53 5.55 13.35
N SER A 11 -6.89 6.45 12.59
CA SER A 11 -6.81 7.86 12.99
C SER A 11 -8.23 8.42 13.15
N GLY A 12 -8.46 9.29 14.14
CA GLY A 12 -9.80 9.75 14.55
C GLY A 12 -10.64 10.45 13.47
N SER A 13 -10.11 10.60 12.26
CA SER A 13 -10.78 11.14 11.08
C SER A 13 -11.15 10.09 10.02
N GLY A 14 -10.86 8.80 10.24
CA GLY A 14 -11.28 7.71 9.35
C GLY A 14 -10.73 7.85 7.93
N VAL A 15 -9.42 8.06 7.80
CA VAL A 15 -8.77 8.26 6.50
C VAL A 15 -8.74 6.95 5.72
N ALA A 16 -9.24 6.98 4.48
CA ALA A 16 -9.11 5.84 3.57
C ALA A 16 -7.62 5.55 3.34
N ALA A 17 -7.18 4.37 3.75
CA ALA A 17 -5.78 3.96 3.70
C ALA A 17 -5.65 2.57 3.08
N ALA A 18 -4.62 2.40 2.27
CA ALA A 18 -4.25 1.12 1.67
C ALA A 18 -2.76 0.86 1.90
N LEU A 19 -2.41 -0.41 2.15
CA LEU A 19 -1.03 -0.87 2.25
C LEU A 19 -0.71 -1.74 1.05
N ILE A 20 0.30 -1.34 0.27
CA ILE A 20 0.87 -2.14 -0.81
C ILE A 20 2.29 -2.52 -0.37
N SER A 21 2.59 -3.82 -0.33
CA SER A 21 3.86 -4.34 0.14
C SER A 21 4.57 -5.14 -0.95
N LEU A 22 5.89 -5.00 -0.99
CA LEU A 22 6.76 -5.84 -1.82
C LEU A 22 6.94 -7.21 -1.14
N PRO A 23 6.69 -8.34 -1.83
CA PRO A 23 7.06 -9.64 -1.31
C PRO A 23 8.57 -9.74 -1.13
N LEU A 24 9.01 -9.88 0.12
CA LEU A 24 10.41 -9.92 0.50
C LEU A 24 10.71 -11.01 1.52
N LYS A 25 11.95 -11.51 1.51
CA LYS A 25 12.47 -12.45 2.51
C LYS A 25 13.46 -11.74 3.42
N TYR A 26 13.47 -12.16 4.69
CA TYR A 26 14.37 -11.69 5.74
C TYR A 26 14.18 -10.22 6.12
N MET A 27 12.92 -9.79 6.25
CA MET A 27 12.55 -8.46 6.73
C MET A 27 13.22 -8.11 8.06
N HIS A 28 13.75 -6.89 8.18
CA HIS A 28 14.47 -6.37 9.36
C HIS A 28 15.81 -7.06 9.66
N THR A 29 16.37 -7.79 8.70
CA THR A 29 17.75 -8.28 8.80
C THR A 29 18.70 -7.40 7.99
N THR A 30 20.00 -7.60 8.15
CA THR A 30 21.01 -6.82 7.42
C THR A 30 21.01 -7.08 5.91
N VAL A 31 20.43 -8.20 5.47
CA VAL A 31 20.35 -8.57 4.06
C VAL A 31 18.94 -9.06 3.75
N GLU A 32 18.22 -8.27 2.97
CA GLU A 32 16.88 -8.60 2.49
C GLU A 32 16.94 -9.07 1.03
N THR A 33 16.07 -10.01 0.67
CA THR A 33 16.05 -10.61 -0.67
C THR A 33 14.67 -10.48 -1.30
N VAL A 34 14.64 -10.00 -2.53
CA VAL A 34 13.41 -9.80 -3.32
C VAL A 34 13.61 -10.35 -4.73
N HIS A 35 12.52 -10.72 -5.40
CA HIS A 35 12.56 -11.04 -6.82
C HIS A 35 12.55 -9.74 -7.64
N LYS A 36 13.40 -9.65 -8.67
CA LYS A 36 13.51 -8.44 -9.48
C LYS A 36 12.19 -8.06 -10.16
N ASP A 37 11.46 -9.06 -10.66
CA ASP A 37 10.19 -8.80 -11.36
C ASP A 37 9.10 -8.31 -10.40
N ASP A 38 9.13 -8.73 -9.13
CA ASP A 38 8.17 -8.27 -8.12
C ASP A 38 8.37 -6.79 -7.80
N VAL A 39 9.62 -6.29 -7.85
CA VAL A 39 9.91 -4.86 -7.72
C VAL A 39 9.22 -4.08 -8.84
N GLN A 40 9.39 -4.53 -10.09
CA GLN A 40 8.77 -3.86 -11.24
C GLN A 40 7.24 -3.92 -11.18
N ASN A 41 6.69 -5.07 -10.79
CA ASN A 41 5.24 -5.25 -10.70
C ASN A 41 4.61 -4.40 -9.61
N VAL A 42 5.27 -4.23 -8.46
CA VAL A 42 4.79 -3.34 -7.39
C VAL A 42 4.82 -1.88 -7.82
N ILE A 43 5.88 -1.45 -8.53
CA ILE A 43 5.94 -0.10 -9.10
C ILE A 43 4.77 0.13 -10.06
N ASN A 44 4.52 -0.82 -10.97
CA ASN A 44 3.41 -0.74 -11.92
C ASN A 44 2.06 -0.71 -11.19
N LEU A 45 1.88 -1.51 -10.13
CA LEU A 45 0.67 -1.52 -9.34
C LEU A 45 0.41 -0.17 -8.66
N ILE A 46 1.43 0.42 -8.03
CA ILE A 46 1.32 1.74 -7.40
C ILE A 46 0.98 2.80 -8.46
N TYR A 47 1.68 2.80 -9.58
CA TYR A 47 1.47 3.76 -10.68
C TYR A 47 0.05 3.68 -11.25
N GLU A 48 -0.39 2.48 -11.65
CA GLU A 48 -1.73 2.27 -12.23
C GLU A 48 -2.84 2.56 -11.22
N THR A 49 -2.60 2.30 -9.93
CA THR A 49 -3.55 2.67 -8.87
C THR A 49 -3.75 4.18 -8.81
N ILE A 50 -2.66 4.96 -8.81
CA ILE A 50 -2.73 6.43 -8.74
C ILE A 50 -3.39 7.00 -10.01
N VAL A 51 -3.04 6.49 -11.19
CA VAL A 51 -3.60 6.95 -12.47
C VAL A 51 -5.11 6.70 -12.57
N ARG A 52 -5.62 5.65 -11.91
CA ARG A 52 -7.04 5.30 -11.90
C ARG A 52 -7.86 6.06 -10.88
N ILE A 53 -7.25 6.81 -9.96
CA ILE A 53 -8.01 7.58 -8.98
C ILE A 53 -8.59 8.83 -9.64
N GLU A 54 -9.91 8.99 -9.54
CA GLU A 54 -10.63 10.12 -10.11
C GLU A 54 -10.72 11.30 -9.12
N ASP A 55 -10.86 12.52 -9.64
CA ASP A 55 -11.08 13.70 -8.81
C ASP A 55 -12.41 13.57 -8.05
N GLY A 56 -12.37 13.82 -6.75
CA GLY A 56 -13.53 13.66 -5.86
C GLY A 56 -13.98 12.21 -5.64
N GLN A 57 -13.16 11.21 -5.96
CA GLN A 57 -13.51 9.80 -5.75
C GLN A 57 -13.85 9.49 -4.28
N ASP A 58 -15.03 8.90 -4.08
CA ASP A 58 -15.51 8.44 -2.78
C ASP A 58 -15.07 6.99 -2.53
N PHE A 59 -14.34 6.77 -1.43
CA PHE A 59 -13.81 5.48 -1.04
C PHE A 59 -14.64 4.78 0.06
N ARG A 60 -15.82 5.32 0.41
CA ARG A 60 -16.73 4.71 1.40
C ARG A 60 -17.43 3.47 0.82
N TYR A 61 -17.59 2.43 1.65
CA TYR A 61 -18.22 1.17 1.27
C TYR A 61 -19.75 1.21 1.23
N PHE A 62 -20.37 2.13 1.97
CA PHE A 62 -21.83 2.28 2.04
C PHE A 62 -22.17 3.75 1.73
N SER A 63 -23.09 3.99 0.78
CA SER A 63 -23.61 5.32 0.46
C SER A 63 -24.83 5.65 1.31
#